data_AF-A0A7X7XYE2-F1
#
_entry.id   AF-A0A7X7XYE2-F1
#
_cell.length_a   1.000
_cell.length_b   1.000
_cell.length_c   1.000
_cell.angle_alpha   90.00
_cell.angle_beta   90.00
_cell.angle_gamma   90.00
#
_symmetry.space_group_name_H-M   'P 1'
#
loop_
_entity.id
_entity.type
_entity.pdbx_description
1 polymer ?
#
loop_
_entity_poly.entity_id
_entity_poly.type
_entity_poly.pdbx_seq_one_letter_code
_entity_poly.pdbx_strand_id
1 'polypeptide(L)' 'MTQFWSSVLYFVLGIVVGGGLGFYFTKKYMEKQLKENPPINEKMIRAMFLQMGRKPSEAQIRQIMKSMGL' A
#
# COMPACT_ATOMS: atom_id res chain seq x y z
N MET A 1 -32.63 -17.18 28.96
CA MET A 1 -32.95 -16.70 27.59
C MET A 1 -32.28 -15.37 27.23
N THR A 2 -32.04 -14.45 28.16
CA THR A 2 -31.39 -13.15 27.89
C THR A 2 -29.89 -13.25 27.56
N GLN A 3 -29.17 -14.20 28.16
CA GLN A 3 -27.72 -14.36 27.97
C GLN A 3 -27.32 -14.69 26.53
N PHE A 4 -28.16 -15.47 25.82
CA PHE A 4 -27.90 -15.87 24.44
C PHE A 4 -27.88 -14.67 23.47
N TRP A 5 -28.86 -13.77 23.59
CA TRP A 5 -28.94 -12.56 22.76
C TRP A 5 -27.79 -11.59 23.04
N SER A 6 -27.37 -11.47 24.30
CA SER A 6 -26.20 -10.67 24.67
C SER A 6 -24.91 -11.21 24.02
N SER A 7 -24.69 -12.53 24.05
CA SER A 7 -23.50 -13.14 23.41
C SER A 7 -23.46 -12.90 21.90
N VAL A 8 -24.60 -13.00 21.21
CA VAL A 8 -24.68 -12.72 19.76
C VAL A 8 -24.36 -11.26 19.47
N LEU A 9 -24.85 -10.33 20.28
CA LEU A 9 -24.59 -8.90 20.11
C LEU A 9 -23.09 -8.58 20.27
N TYR A 10 -22.43 -9.13 21.29
CA TYR A 10 -20.99 -8.94 21.50
C TYR A 10 -20.14 -9.58 20.41
N PHE A 11 -20.57 -10.72 19.84
CA PHE A 11 -19.88 -11.36 18.73
C PHE A 11 -19.91 -10.47 17.46
N VAL A 12 -21.08 -9.93 17.13
CA VAL A 12 -21.23 -9.00 16.00
C VAL A 12 -20.42 -7.72 16.23
N LEU A 13 -20.49 -7.15 17.44
CA LEU A 13 -19.71 -5.97 17.80
C LEU A 13 -18.20 -6.24 17.70
N GLY A 14 -17.74 -7.41 18.14
CA GLY A 14 -16.35 -7.84 18.03
C GLY A 14 -15.87 -7.97 16.58
N ILE A 15 -16.71 -8.46 15.68
CA ILE A 15 -16.39 -8.52 14.24
C ILE A 15 -16.30 -7.11 13.64
N VAL A 16 -17.23 -6.22 13.97
CA VAL A 16 -17.23 -4.86 13.45
C VAL A 16 -16.02 -4.07 13.94
N VAL A 17 -15.72 -4.15 15.25
CA VAL A 17 -14.57 -3.48 15.86
C VAL A 17 -13.27 -4.11 15.39
N GLY A 18 -13.17 -5.44 15.36
CA GLY A 18 -11.99 -6.16 14.90
C GLY A 18 -11.70 -5.92 13.41
N GLY A 19 -12.72 -5.96 12.56
CA GLY A 19 -12.61 -5.67 11.14
C GLY A 19 -12.25 -4.21 10.86
N GLY A 20 -12.89 -3.26 11.56
CA GLY A 20 -12.61 -1.84 11.42
C GLY A 20 -11.20 -1.46 11.88
N LEU A 21 -10.79 -1.93 13.06
CA LEU A 21 -9.43 -1.71 13.56
C LEU A 21 -8.38 -2.42 12.71
N GLY A 22 -8.62 -3.68 12.33
CA GLY A 22 -7.71 -4.44 11.47
C GLY A 22 -7.49 -3.76 10.12
N PHE A 23 -8.56 -3.28 9.47
CA PHE A 23 -8.46 -2.54 8.21
C PHE A 23 -7.66 -1.23 8.38
N TYR A 24 -7.96 -0.48 9.43
CA TYR A 24 -7.28 0.79 9.70
C TYR A 24 -5.78 0.62 9.96
N PHE A 25 -5.41 -0.35 10.79
CA PHE A 25 -4.00 -0.65 11.09
C PHE A 25 -3.25 -1.16 9.86
N THR A 26 -3.82 -2.09 9.10
CA THR A 26 -3.20 -2.59 7.87
C THR A 26 -3.02 -1.47 6.85
N LYS A 27 -4.02 -0.63 6.64
CA LYS A 27 -3.91 0.54 5.74
C LYS A 27 -2.75 1.44 6.14
N LYS A 28 -2.69 1.83 7.42
CA LYS A 28 -1.63 2.72 7.93
C LYS A 28 -0.25 2.09 7.81
N TYR A 29 -0.14 0.79 8.08
CA TYR A 29 1.11 0.05 7.92
C TYR A 29 1.55 0.02 6.46
N MET A 30 0.66 -0.31 5.52
CA MET A 30 0.97 -0.33 4.09
C MET A 30 1.39 1.04 3.57
N GLU A 31 0.67 2.10 3.93
CA GLU A 31 1.05 3.47 3.55
C GLU A 31 2.44 3.85 4.06
N LYS A 32 2.77 3.45 5.30
CA LYS A 32 4.10 3.68 5.87
C LYS A 32 5.16 2.91 5.09
N GLN A 33 4.92 1.64 4.78
CA GLN A 33 5.86 0.81 4.02
C GLN A 33 6.12 1.34 2.61
N LEU A 34 5.09 1.82 1.91
CA LEU A 34 5.23 2.40 0.57
C LEU A 34 6.01 3.72 0.57
N LYS A 35 5.93 4.49 1.66
CA LYS A 35 6.71 5.73 1.85
C LYS A 35 8.17 5.45 2.19
N GLU A 36 8.43 4.46 3.05
CA GLU A 36 9.80 4.09 3.46
C GLU A 36 10.55 3.34 2.35
N ASN A 37 9.86 2.50 1.57
CA ASN A 37 10.40 1.76 0.45
C ASN A 37 9.59 2.07 -0.82
N PRO A 38 9.91 3.17 -1.52
CA PRO A 38 9.16 3.57 -2.70
C PRO A 38 9.20 2.46 -3.76
N PRO A 39 8.07 2.16 -4.41
CA PRO A 39 7.97 1.03 -5.33
C PRO A 39 8.77 1.23 -6.62
N ILE A 40 9.27 2.43 -6.92
CA ILE A 40 9.98 2.75 -8.16
C ILE A 40 11.31 3.44 -7.82
N ASN A 41 12.40 2.95 -8.43
CA ASN A 41 13.73 3.55 -8.35
C ASN A 41 14.33 3.73 -9.76
N GLU A 42 15.45 4.46 -9.89
CA GLU A 42 16.14 4.69 -11.17
C GLU A 42 16.44 3.41 -11.94
N LYS A 43 16.88 2.37 -11.22
CA LYS A 43 17.24 1.07 -11.81
C LYS A 43 16.03 0.35 -12.39
N MET A 44 14.87 0.43 -11.72
CA MET A 44 13.60 -0.13 -12.19
C MET A 44 13.08 0.62 -13.39
N ILE A 45 13.14 1.96 -13.39
CA ILE A 45 12.79 2.76 -14.58
C ILE A 45 13.70 2.36 -15.74
N ARG A 46 15.02 2.27 -15.51
CA ARG A 46 15.97 1.83 -16.54
C ARG A 46 15.65 0.41 -17.05
N ALA A 47 15.39 -0.54 -16.15
CA ALA A 47 15.02 -1.90 -16.52
C ALA A 47 13.71 -1.95 -17.31
N MET A 48 12.72 -1.13 -16.95
CA MET A 48 11.45 -1.00 -17.67
C MET A 48 11.67 -0.50 -19.10
N PHE A 49 12.47 0.55 -19.30
CA PHE A 49 12.79 1.04 -20.65
C PHE A 49 13.58 0.01 -21.47
N LEU A 50 14.54 -0.69 -20.83
CA LEU A 50 15.31 -1.73 -21.49
C LEU A 50 14.42 -2.90 -21.94
N GLN A 51 13.40 -3.27 -21.16
CA GLN A 51 12.38 -4.26 -21.57
C GLN A 51 11.57 -3.79 -22.79
N MET A 52 11.36 -2.48 -22.91
CA MET A 52 10.71 -1.88 -24.09
C MET A 52 11.67 -1.68 -25.27
N GLY A 53 12.90 -2.19 -25.21
CA GLY A 53 13.91 -2.02 -26.27
C GLY A 53 14.43 -0.58 -26.41
N ARG A 54 14.16 0.29 -25.44
CA ARG A 54 14.62 1.68 -25.43
C ARG A 54 15.76 1.85 -24.42
N LYS A 55 16.83 2.53 -24.82
CA LYS A 55 17.86 3.00 -23.89
C LYS A 55 17.46 4.39 -23.38
N PRO A 56 17.03 4.54 -22.10
CA PRO A 56 16.67 5.84 -21.56
C PRO A 56 17.93 6.65 -21.25
N SER A 57 17.82 7.99 -21.31
CA SER A 57 18.88 8.89 -20.82
C SER A 57 18.72 9.14 -19.32
N GLU A 58 19.81 9.42 -18.61
CA GLU A 58 19.78 9.75 -17.17
C GLU A 58 18.88 10.95 -16.86
N ALA A 59 18.84 11.94 -17.75
CA ALA A 59 17.96 13.09 -17.62
C ALA A 59 16.48 12.69 -17.69
N GLN A 60 16.13 11.77 -18.60
CA GLN A 60 14.77 11.27 -18.76
C GLN A 60 14.34 10.42 -17.56
N ILE A 61 15.23 9.59 -17.01
CA ILE A 61 14.98 8.82 -15.78
C ILE A 61 14.68 9.77 -14.63
N ARG A 62 15.51 10.80 -14.44
CA ARG A 62 15.32 11.81 -13.38
C ARG A 62 14.04 12.62 -13.54
N GLN A 63 13.66 12.94 -14.77
CA GLN A 63 12.40 13.63 -15.05
C GLN A 63 11.20 12.75 -14.67
N ILE A 64 11.26 11.45 -14.95
CA ILE A 64 10.18 10.52 -14.64
C ILE A 64 10.07 10.30 -13.13
N MET A 65 11.19 10.13 -12.43
CA MET A 65 11.17 10.05 -10.96
C MET A 65 10.48 11.27 -10.33
N LYS A 66 10.86 12.48 -10.76
CA LYS A 66 10.23 13.71 -10.30
C LYS A 66 8.73 13.77 -10.63
N SER A 67 8.33 13.25 -11.79
CA SER A 67 6.91 13.20 -12.19
C SER A 67 6.08 12.21 -11.37
N MET A 68 6.72 11.19 -10.79
CA MET A 68 6.08 10.21 -9.92
C MET A 68 5.92 10.69 -8.47
N GLY A 69 6.38 11.90 -8.16
CA GLY A 69 6.34 12.45 -6.80
C GLY A 69 7.33 11.77 -5.84
N LEU A 70 8.39 11.17 -6.40
CA LEU A 70 9.54 10.62 -5.69
C LEU A 70 10.67 11.65 -5.56
#